data_AF-A0A285I039-F1
#
_entry.id   AF-A0A285I039-F1
#
_cell.length_a   1.000
_cell.length_b   1.000
_cell.length_c   1.000
_cell.angle_alpha   90.00
_cell.angle_beta   90.00
_cell.angle_gamma   90.00
#
_symmetry.space_group_name_H-M   'P 1'
#
loop_
_entity.id
_entity.type
_entity.pdbx_description
1 polymer ?
#
loop_
_entity_poly.entity_id
_entity_poly.type
_entity_poly.pdbx_seq_one_letter_code
_entity_poly.pdbx_strand_id
1 'polypeptide(L)'
;MGAFGPDELDGIYGKEYYMKLFELENEGTYSFYAYENISTKKAQYMAGSFGISEYDIIGFLDLTVFNTGKKGLVFTEDELLINTDDLYERFYYRDIKKTDVITRGSGFFNHRVSCLVIYLQNGGWIEIGDNSIDAYGLSRTLENMKKEVTNNS
;
A
#
# COMPACT_ATOMS: atom_id res chain seq x y z
N MET A 1 -20.49 2.31 17.65
CA MET A 1 -19.13 1.82 17.42
C MET A 1 -18.35 3.03 16.98
N GLY A 2 -17.55 3.59 17.89
CA GLY A 2 -16.89 4.87 17.69
C GLY A 2 -15.72 4.71 16.75
N ALA A 3 -15.60 5.61 15.77
CA ALA A 3 -14.35 5.84 15.07
C ALA A 3 -13.33 6.30 16.11
N PHE A 4 -12.20 5.59 16.22
CA PHE A 4 -11.10 6.01 17.08
C PHE A 4 -10.54 7.32 16.53
N GLY A 5 -10.51 8.35 17.38
CA GLY A 5 -9.96 9.65 17.03
C GLY A 5 -8.42 9.61 17.01
N PRO A 6 -7.76 10.56 16.32
CA PRO A 6 -6.30 10.62 16.21
C PRO A 6 -5.56 10.68 17.55
N ASP A 7 -6.26 11.03 18.65
CA ASP A 7 -5.69 11.12 20.00
C ASP A 7 -5.49 9.76 20.70
N GLU A 8 -6.04 8.65 20.17
CA GLU A 8 -5.82 7.30 20.70
C GLU A 8 -4.69 6.53 19.99
N LEU A 9 -4.07 7.11 18.97
CA LEU A 9 -2.91 6.58 18.25
C LEU A 9 -1.56 7.03 18.85
N ASP A 10 -1.59 7.82 19.94
CA ASP A 10 -0.41 8.37 20.64
C ASP A 10 0.31 7.35 21.54
N GLY A 11 -0.05 6.07 21.42
CA GLY A 11 0.72 4.98 21.99
C GLY A 11 1.88 4.63 21.06
N ILE A 12 3.09 4.53 21.62
CA ILE A 12 4.32 3.93 21.05
C ILE A 12 4.05 2.67 20.20
N TYR A 13 2.92 2.00 20.44
CA TYR A 13 2.40 0.87 19.68
C TYR A 13 1.92 1.17 18.25
N GLY A 14 1.34 2.33 17.93
CA GLY A 14 0.79 2.59 16.58
C GLY A 14 1.88 2.59 15.51
N LYS A 15 2.93 3.37 15.73
CA LYS A 15 4.06 3.48 14.80
C LYS A 15 4.83 2.17 14.65
N GLU A 16 5.22 1.53 15.75
CA GLU A 16 5.99 0.27 15.68
C GLU A 16 5.18 -0.87 15.08
N TYR A 17 3.88 -0.93 15.37
CA TYR A 17 2.98 -1.93 14.80
C TYR A 17 2.85 -1.77 13.28
N TYR A 18 2.53 -0.57 12.79
CA TYR A 18 2.42 -0.34 11.36
C TYR A 18 3.78 -0.46 10.65
N MET A 19 4.87 0.04 11.23
CA MET A 19 6.22 -0.15 10.67
C MET A 19 6.61 -1.64 10.56
N LYS A 20 6.15 -2.49 11.48
CA LYS A 20 6.35 -3.95 11.41
C LYS A 20 5.47 -4.62 10.34
N LEU A 21 4.27 -4.10 10.09
CA LEU A 21 3.43 -4.55 8.98
C LEU A 21 4.03 -4.16 7.62
N PHE A 22 4.69 -3.00 7.59
CA PHE A 22 5.37 -2.43 6.44
C PHE A 22 6.89 -2.70 6.48
N GLU A 23 7.28 -3.98 6.56
CA GLU A 23 8.65 -4.43 6.27
C GLU A 23 8.93 -4.36 4.76
N LEU A 24 8.93 -3.14 4.20
CA LEU A 24 9.43 -2.87 2.86
C LEU A 24 10.94 -2.62 2.98
N GLU A 25 11.75 -3.56 2.49
CA GLU A 25 13.18 -3.35 2.37
C GLU A 25 13.39 -2.24 1.33
N ASN A 26 13.88 -1.08 1.77
CA ASN A 26 14.16 0.11 0.95
C ASN A 26 15.31 -0.16 -0.05
N GLU A 27 15.15 -1.12 -0.95
CA GLU A 27 16.07 -1.34 -2.07
C GLU A 27 15.60 -0.63 -3.36
N GLY A 28 14.39 -0.06 -3.36
CA GLY A 28 13.80 0.69 -4.47
C GLY A 28 14.04 2.21 -4.42
N THR A 29 13.79 2.89 -5.56
CA THR A 29 13.95 4.35 -5.72
C THR A 29 12.81 5.18 -5.08
N TYR A 30 11.77 4.53 -4.56
CA TYR A 30 10.58 5.19 -4.02
C TYR A 30 10.57 5.26 -2.49
N SER A 31 9.85 6.28 -2.00
CA SER A 31 9.68 6.52 -0.57
C SER A 31 8.41 5.84 -0.08
N PHE A 32 8.56 4.80 0.72
CA PHE A 32 7.46 4.32 1.55
C PHE A 32 7.33 5.20 2.80
N TYR A 33 6.08 5.52 3.16
CA TYR A 33 5.76 6.33 4.32
C TYR A 33 4.73 5.61 5.18
N ALA A 34 5.09 5.30 6.43
CA ALA A 34 4.11 4.93 7.45
C ALA A 34 3.60 6.21 8.16
N TYR A 35 2.29 6.27 8.40
CA TYR A 35 1.53 7.25 9.18
C TYR A 35 2.22 8.60 9.43
N GLU A 36 3.06 8.69 10.48
CA GLU A 36 3.69 9.95 10.94
C GLU A 36 4.71 10.56 9.96
N ASN A 37 5.24 9.77 9.02
CA ASN A 37 6.22 10.25 8.05
C ASN A 37 5.58 10.80 6.77
N ILE A 38 4.25 10.74 6.65
CA ILE A 38 3.52 11.30 5.51
C ILE A 38 3.32 12.80 5.75
N SER A 39 3.89 13.65 4.90
CA SER A 39 3.62 15.08 4.98
C SER A 39 2.13 15.36 4.75
N THR A 40 1.53 16.27 5.54
CA THR A 40 0.08 16.61 5.46
C THR A 40 -0.39 16.92 4.03
N LYS A 41 0.42 17.66 3.26
CA LYS A 41 0.09 18.01 1.88
C LYS A 41 -0.05 16.78 0.97
N LYS A 42 0.81 15.77 1.15
CA LYS A 42 0.69 14.50 0.42
C LYS A 42 -0.54 13.74 0.87
N ALA A 43 -0.73 13.61 2.18
CA ALA A 43 -1.88 12.92 2.75
C ALA A 43 -3.20 13.47 2.18
N GLN A 44 -3.33 14.79 2.10
CA GLN A 44 -4.48 15.47 1.52
C GLN A 44 -4.66 15.21 0.01
N TYR A 45 -3.59 15.24 -0.79
CA TYR A 45 -3.70 14.94 -2.22
C TYR A 45 -4.17 13.50 -2.47
N MET A 46 -3.67 12.56 -1.67
CA MET A 46 -3.98 11.14 -1.80
C MET A 46 -5.40 10.85 -1.33
N ALA A 47 -5.74 11.33 -0.13
CA ALA A 47 -7.07 11.20 0.44
C ALA A 47 -8.13 11.79 -0.50
N GLY A 48 -7.87 12.99 -1.02
CA GLY A 48 -8.73 13.64 -2.00
C GLY A 48 -8.87 12.87 -3.31
N SER A 49 -7.86 12.12 -3.73
CA SER A 49 -7.93 11.29 -4.94
C SER A 49 -8.87 10.10 -4.80
N PHE A 50 -9.14 9.65 -3.58
CA PHE A 50 -10.04 8.52 -3.29
C PHE A 50 -11.32 8.90 -2.52
N GLY A 51 -11.47 10.17 -2.15
CA GLY A 51 -12.60 10.64 -1.36
C GLY A 51 -12.63 10.07 0.08
N ILE A 52 -11.47 9.77 0.64
CA ILE A 52 -11.30 9.33 2.04
C ILE A 52 -10.74 10.46 2.90
N SER A 53 -10.67 10.29 4.22
CA SER A 53 -9.95 11.22 5.08
C SER A 53 -8.44 10.95 5.03
N GLU A 54 -7.62 12.00 5.13
CA GLU A 54 -6.18 11.83 5.31
C GLU A 54 -5.81 11.08 6.58
N TYR A 55 -6.70 11.06 7.58
CA TYR A 55 -6.52 10.34 8.84
C TYR A 55 -6.75 8.83 8.70
N ASP A 56 -7.41 8.39 7.62
CA ASP A 56 -7.64 6.96 7.34
C ASP A 56 -6.38 6.28 6.77
N ILE A 57 -5.36 7.06 6.38
CA ILE A 57 -4.14 6.56 5.72
C ILE A 57 -3.14 6.09 6.77
N ILE A 58 -2.89 4.78 6.84
CA ILE A 58 -1.88 4.18 7.73
C ILE A 58 -0.52 4.00 7.04
N GLY A 59 -0.52 3.93 5.70
CA GLY A 59 0.68 3.73 4.90
C GLY A 59 0.53 4.23 3.48
N PHE A 60 1.65 4.57 2.85
CA PHE A 60 1.67 5.05 1.48
C PHE A 60 2.96 4.66 0.75
N LEU A 61 2.80 4.12 -0.45
CA LEU A 61 3.89 3.94 -1.42
C LEU A 61 3.76 4.99 -2.53
N ASP A 62 4.63 6.00 -2.52
CA ASP A 62 4.64 7.06 -3.55
C ASP A 62 5.32 6.58 -4.83
N LEU A 63 4.56 6.47 -5.91
CA LEU A 63 5.07 6.08 -7.23
C LEU A 63 5.30 7.28 -8.15
N THR A 64 5.10 8.52 -7.67
CA THR A 64 5.36 9.69 -8.51
C THR A 64 6.85 10.01 -8.59
N VAL A 65 7.33 10.27 -9.81
CA VAL A 65 8.75 10.60 -10.11
C VAL A 65 9.31 11.73 -9.24
N PHE A 66 8.48 12.73 -8.92
CA PHE A 66 8.87 13.87 -8.06
C PHE A 66 8.31 13.79 -6.65
N ASN A 67 7.85 12.61 -6.23
CA ASN A 67 7.41 12.34 -4.85
C ASN A 67 6.31 13.33 -4.41
N THR A 68 5.36 13.56 -5.31
CA THR A 68 4.24 14.51 -5.16
C THR A 68 3.03 13.92 -4.46
N GLY A 69 2.97 12.59 -4.29
CA GLY A 69 1.82 11.89 -3.71
C GLY A 69 0.60 11.77 -4.62
N LYS A 70 0.70 12.03 -5.92
CA LYS A 70 -0.46 11.98 -6.83
C LYS A 70 -0.79 10.57 -7.36
N LYS A 71 0.16 9.64 -7.26
CA LYS A 71 0.07 8.26 -7.72
C LYS A 71 0.78 7.37 -6.72
N GLY A 72 0.24 6.19 -6.51
CA GLY A 72 0.79 5.23 -5.59
C GLY A 72 -0.28 4.30 -5.03
N LEU A 73 0.10 3.66 -3.93
CA LEU A 73 -0.73 2.74 -3.19
C LEU A 73 -0.97 3.31 -1.80
N VAL A 74 -2.23 3.47 -1.44
CA VAL A 74 -2.67 3.96 -0.13
C VAL A 74 -3.19 2.77 0.66
N PHE A 75 -2.64 2.60 1.85
CA PHE A 75 -3.04 1.57 2.80
C PHE A 75 -3.89 2.23 3.87
N THR A 76 -5.08 1.69 4.09
CA THR A 76 -5.95 2.01 5.23
C THR A 76 -6.01 0.78 6.15
N GLU A 77 -6.81 0.83 7.21
CA GLU A 77 -6.97 -0.30 8.14
C GLU A 77 -7.59 -1.53 7.47
N ASP A 78 -8.53 -1.34 6.54
CA ASP A 78 -9.34 -2.40 5.94
C ASP A 78 -9.20 -2.54 4.42
N GLU A 79 -8.63 -1.54 3.74
CA GLU A 79 -8.55 -1.48 2.29
C GLU A 79 -7.18 -1.08 1.74
N LEU A 80 -6.91 -1.59 0.54
CA LEU A 80 -5.88 -1.10 -0.36
C LEU A 80 -6.53 -0.24 -1.45
N LEU A 81 -6.02 0.97 -1.64
CA LEU A 81 -6.42 1.86 -2.72
C LEU A 81 -5.24 2.08 -3.67
N ILE A 82 -5.47 1.89 -4.96
CA ILE A 82 -4.44 1.94 -5.99
C ILE A 82 -4.78 3.06 -6.97
N ASN A 83 -3.81 3.94 -7.20
CA ASN A 83 -3.91 4.99 -8.21
C ASN A 83 -2.58 5.08 -8.95
N THR A 84 -2.53 4.50 -10.14
CA THR A 84 -1.38 4.53 -11.06
C THR A 84 -1.84 5.04 -12.42
N ASP A 85 -0.92 5.16 -13.38
CA ASP A 85 -1.29 5.58 -14.75
C ASP A 85 -2.29 4.65 -15.43
N ASP A 86 -2.19 3.35 -15.15
CA ASP A 86 -2.94 2.31 -15.84
C ASP A 86 -4.04 1.67 -14.99
N LEU A 87 -4.11 2.01 -13.69
CA LEU A 87 -4.98 1.34 -12.74
C LEU A 87 -5.48 2.29 -11.66
N TYR A 88 -6.80 2.37 -11.52
CA TYR A 88 -7.49 3.05 -10.42
C TYR A 88 -8.51 2.09 -9.80
N GLU A 89 -8.17 1.53 -8.64
CA GLU A 89 -8.94 0.45 -8.00
C GLU A 89 -8.94 0.57 -6.47
N ARG A 90 -9.95 -0.03 -5.83
CA ARG A 90 -10.10 -0.13 -4.37
C ARG A 90 -10.66 -1.49 -4.01
N PHE A 91 -10.07 -2.15 -3.02
CA PHE A 91 -10.60 -3.40 -2.49
C PHE A 91 -10.23 -3.62 -1.02
N TYR A 92 -11.09 -4.36 -0.33
CA TYR A 92 -10.85 -4.76 1.05
C TYR A 92 -9.78 -5.84 1.13
N TYR A 93 -8.95 -5.82 2.18
CA TYR A 93 -7.96 -6.88 2.40
C TYR A 93 -8.61 -8.26 2.56
N ARG A 94 -9.82 -8.32 3.15
CA ARG A 94 -10.59 -9.57 3.26
C ARG A 94 -10.92 -10.19 1.89
N ASP A 95 -11.02 -9.37 0.84
CA ASP A 95 -11.35 -9.84 -0.51
C ASP A 95 -10.11 -10.37 -1.25
N ILE A 96 -8.90 -10.18 -0.68
CA ILE A 96 -7.66 -10.76 -1.19
C ILE A 96 -7.61 -12.23 -0.80
N LYS A 97 -7.58 -13.11 -1.80
CA LYS A 97 -7.37 -14.55 -1.60
C LYS A 97 -5.90 -14.83 -1.32
N LYS A 98 -5.02 -14.37 -2.21
CA LYS A 98 -3.57 -14.52 -2.10
C LYS A 98 -2.85 -13.46 -2.94
N THR A 99 -1.60 -13.20 -2.62
CA THR A 99 -0.66 -12.51 -3.50
C THR A 99 0.35 -13.47 -4.14
N ASP A 100 0.96 -13.05 -5.24
CA ASP A 100 2.05 -13.75 -5.90
C ASP A 100 2.97 -12.74 -6.59
N VAL A 101 4.22 -13.11 -6.85
CA VAL A 101 5.18 -12.23 -7.54
C VAL A 101 5.63 -12.90 -8.82
N ILE A 102 5.31 -12.27 -9.95
CA ILE A 102 5.75 -12.74 -11.26
C ILE A 102 6.94 -11.91 -11.71
N THR A 103 8.01 -12.58 -12.12
CA THR A 103 9.15 -11.91 -12.74
C THR A 103 8.97 -11.93 -14.25
N ARG A 104 8.81 -10.76 -14.86
CA ARG A 104 8.86 -10.62 -16.32
C ARG A 104 10.27 -10.18 -16.74
N GLY A 105 10.71 -10.70 -17.88
CA GLY A 105 12.03 -10.41 -18.47
C GLY A 105 12.25 -8.90 -18.71
N SER A 106 13.53 -8.57 -18.92
CA SER A 106 14.15 -7.22 -18.93
C SER A 106 13.24 -6.02 -19.23
N GLY A 107 13.08 -5.15 -18.23
CA GLY A 107 12.62 -3.78 -18.40
C GLY A 107 13.70 -2.89 -19.03
N PHE A 108 13.46 -1.58 -19.05
CA PHE A 108 14.49 -0.61 -19.45
C PHE A 108 15.77 -0.84 -18.61
N PHE A 109 16.93 -0.87 -19.27
CA PHE A 109 18.26 -1.14 -18.67
C PHE A 109 18.55 -2.59 -18.20
N ASN A 110 17.86 -3.62 -18.70
CA ASN A 110 18.12 -5.05 -18.38
C ASN A 110 17.83 -5.46 -16.93
N HIS A 111 17.14 -4.64 -16.14
CA HIS A 111 16.66 -5.06 -14.81
C HIS A 111 15.43 -5.95 -14.95
N ARG A 112 15.33 -6.99 -14.10
CA ARG A 112 14.14 -7.84 -14.02
C ARG A 112 13.00 -7.02 -13.44
N VAL A 113 11.86 -6.99 -14.12
CA VAL A 113 10.66 -6.32 -13.62
C VAL A 113 9.83 -7.35 -12.90
N SER A 114 9.68 -7.17 -11.59
CA SER A 114 8.80 -8.02 -10.79
C SER A 114 7.45 -7.31 -10.67
N CYS A 115 6.36 -7.99 -11.03
CA CYS A 115 5.01 -7.51 -10.81
C CYS A 115 4.39 -8.24 -9.62
N LEU A 116 3.66 -7.51 -8.80
CA LEU A 116 2.77 -8.11 -7.82
C LEU A 116 1.47 -8.50 -8.50
N VAL A 117 1.00 -9.72 -8.25
CA VAL A 117 -0.33 -10.18 -8.66
C VAL A 117 -1.18 -10.41 -7.40
N ILE A 118 -2.34 -9.78 -7.35
CA ILE A 118 -3.31 -9.90 -6.26
C ILE A 118 -4.49 -10.72 -6.80
N TYR A 119 -4.70 -11.90 -6.24
CA TYR A 119 -5.84 -12.75 -6.59
C TYR A 119 -6.97 -12.46 -5.61
N LEU A 120 -8.17 -12.19 -6.15
CA LEU A 120 -9.36 -11.88 -5.38
C LEU A 120 -10.21 -13.13 -5.12
N GLN A 121 -10.98 -13.10 -4.05
CA GLN A 121 -11.88 -14.22 -3.69
C GLN A 121 -12.92 -14.51 -4.78
N ASN A 122 -13.35 -13.50 -5.53
CA ASN A 122 -14.30 -13.63 -6.64
C ASN A 122 -13.71 -14.28 -7.91
N GLY A 123 -12.43 -14.67 -7.89
CA GLY A 123 -11.73 -15.26 -9.03
C GLY A 123 -11.05 -14.27 -9.97
N GLY A 124 -11.23 -12.96 -9.75
CA GLY A 124 -10.51 -11.90 -10.43
C GLY A 124 -9.06 -11.78 -9.96
N TRP A 125 -8.26 -11.00 -10.69
CA TRP A 125 -6.90 -10.66 -10.30
C TRP A 125 -6.52 -9.26 -10.78
N ILE A 126 -5.56 -8.66 -10.06
CA ILE A 126 -4.98 -7.36 -10.37
C ILE A 126 -3.47 -7.54 -10.45
N GLU A 127 -2.84 -6.97 -11.48
CA GLU A 127 -1.38 -6.92 -11.59
C GLU A 127 -0.92 -5.48 -11.38
N ILE A 128 0.03 -5.31 -10.46
CA ILE A 128 0.70 -4.05 -10.17
C ILE A 128 2.15 -4.23 -10.63
N GLY A 129 2.46 -3.66 -11.79
CA GLY A 129 3.79 -3.70 -12.38
C GLY A 129 4.38 -2.30 -12.49
N ASP A 130 5.50 -2.07 -11.82
CA ASP A 130 6.31 -0.87 -11.99
C ASP A 130 7.78 -1.25 -11.74
N ASN A 131 8.70 -0.70 -12.53
CA ASN A 131 10.13 -1.02 -12.45
C ASN A 131 10.76 -0.65 -11.10
N SER A 132 10.07 0.16 -10.31
CA SER A 132 10.60 0.73 -9.09
C SER A 132 9.82 0.27 -7.83
N ILE A 133 8.91 -0.70 -7.98
CA ILE A 133 8.24 -1.38 -6.86
C ILE A 133 9.03 -2.61 -6.40
N ASP A 134 9.27 -2.72 -5.09
CA ASP A 134 9.61 -4.00 -4.47
C ASP A 134 8.34 -4.88 -4.36
N ALA A 135 8.12 -5.70 -5.39
CA ALA A 135 6.95 -6.57 -5.45
C ALA A 135 6.93 -7.64 -4.33
N TYR A 136 8.11 -8.07 -3.86
CA TYR A 136 8.20 -9.07 -2.80
C TYR A 136 7.85 -8.47 -1.43
N GLY A 137 8.39 -7.30 -1.12
CA GLY A 137 8.01 -6.54 0.07
C GLY A 137 6.51 -6.23 0.07
N LEU A 138 5.98 -5.72 -1.05
CA LEU A 138 4.56 -5.37 -1.16
C LEU A 138 3.65 -6.59 -0.98
N SER A 139 4.02 -7.75 -1.55
CA SER A 139 3.31 -9.01 -1.33
C SER A 139 3.28 -9.38 0.16
N ARG A 140 4.42 -9.25 0.85
CA ARG A 140 4.54 -9.57 2.29
C ARG A 140 3.68 -8.64 3.14
N THR A 141 3.71 -7.34 2.85
CA THR A 141 2.86 -6.33 3.48
C THR A 141 1.39 -6.69 3.34
N LEU A 142 0.89 -6.99 2.13
CA LEU A 142 -0.52 -7.30 1.93
C LEU A 142 -0.97 -8.58 2.64
N GLU A 143 -0.11 -9.61 2.66
CA GLU A 143 -0.40 -10.83 3.42
C GLU A 143 -0.44 -10.58 4.94
N ASN A 144 0.38 -9.65 5.45
CA ASN A 144 0.31 -9.23 6.85
C ASN A 144 -0.98 -8.45 7.13
N MET A 145 -1.32 -7.46 6.30
CA MET A 145 -2.58 -6.69 6.42
C MET A 145 -3.81 -7.61 6.42
N LYS A 146 -3.85 -8.59 5.51
CA LYS A 146 -4.93 -9.58 5.45
C LYS A 146 -5.06 -10.37 6.75
N LYS A 147 -3.95 -10.81 7.35
CA LYS A 147 -3.95 -11.55 8.62
C LYS A 147 -4.48 -10.70 9.77
N GLU A 148 -4.05 -9.45 9.87
CA GLU A 148 -4.51 -8.54 10.92
C GLU A 148 -6.02 -8.28 10.85
N VAL A 149 -6.55 -7.99 9.66
CA VAL A 149 -8.00 -7.81 9.46
C VAL A 149 -8.77 -9.08 9.83
N THR A 150 -8.23 -10.26 9.50
CA THR A 150 -8.89 -11.55 9.82
C THR A 150 -8.88 -11.83 11.32
N ASN A 151 -7.81 -11.48 12.04
CA ASN A 151 -7.69 -11.71 13.49
C ASN A 151 -8.56 -10.78 14.33
N ASN A 152 -8.94 -9.61 13.79
CA ASN A 152 -9.74 -8.60 14.45
C ASN A 152 -11.24 -8.64 14.06
N SER A 153 -11.66 -9.58 13.20
CA SER A 153 -13.06 -9.79 12.75
C SER A 153 -13.75 -10.91 13.52
#